data_AF-A0A540L3D6-F1
#
_entry.id   AF-A0A540L3D6-F1
#
_cell.length_a   1.000
_cell.length_b   1.000
_cell.length_c   1.000
_cell.angle_alpha   90.00
_cell.angle_beta   90.00
_cell.angle_gamma   90.00
#
_symmetry.space_group_name_H-M   'P 1'
#
loop_
_entity.id
_entity.type
_entity.pdbx_description
1 polymer ?
#
loop_
_entity_poly.entity_id
_entity_poly.type
_entity_poly.pdbx_seq_one_letter_code
_entity_poly.pdbx_strand_id
1 'polypeptide(L)'
;MSKALAIHAVKTQGSASVFLSQQEWKNCSGPFQKEPSVSIQNCHFDRLYYGSSACSNTTLTSIKKKQAFQNAISNCTNLSNAFEDVCGNCSKAVLDLRDDLLEAYEVKDGNATETGICGMAAVISVLEEKMNNTFSIDNDYMFCMSLLDTFGMKTTSMPHACSINFLFAQVFL
;
A
#
# COMPACT_ATOMS: atom_id res chain seq x y z
N MET A 1 6.37 -3.14 -4.09
CA MET A 1 5.65 -1.94 -4.55
C MET A 1 5.32 -1.00 -3.39
N SER A 2 4.59 -1.43 -2.36
CA SER A 2 4.20 -0.57 -1.21
C SER A 2 5.40 0.09 -0.51
N LYS A 3 6.49 -0.65 -0.33
CA LYS A 3 7.78 -0.12 0.18
C LYS A 3 8.29 1.09 -0.64
N ALA A 4 8.17 1.03 -1.96
CA ALA A 4 8.76 2.05 -2.83
C ALA A 4 7.88 3.32 -2.87
N LEU A 5 6.56 3.13 -2.88
CA LEU A 5 5.59 4.21 -2.73
C LEU A 5 5.72 4.88 -1.37
N ALA A 6 5.97 4.13 -0.28
CA ALA A 6 6.25 4.70 1.03
C ALA A 6 7.55 5.49 1.05
N ILE A 7 8.63 4.99 0.43
CA ILE A 7 9.88 5.77 0.28
C ILE A 7 9.64 7.06 -0.50
N HIS A 8 8.88 7.01 -1.61
CA HIS A 8 8.53 8.20 -2.37
C HIS A 8 7.73 9.20 -1.51
N ALA A 9 6.73 8.71 -0.78
CA ALA A 9 5.94 9.50 0.14
C ALA A 9 6.80 10.21 1.21
N VAL A 10 7.75 9.49 1.83
CA VAL A 10 8.75 10.07 2.75
C VAL A 10 9.59 11.15 2.04
N LYS A 11 10.11 10.88 0.83
CA LYS A 11 10.93 11.85 0.07
C LYS A 11 10.16 13.14 -0.23
N THR A 12 8.85 13.06 -0.45
CA THR A 12 7.96 14.20 -0.68
C THR A 12 7.44 14.86 0.61
N GLN A 13 7.97 14.45 1.77
CA GLN A 13 7.60 14.96 3.09
C GLN A 13 6.10 14.88 3.41
N GLY A 14 5.42 13.84 2.92
CA GLY A 14 3.98 13.65 3.17
C GLY A 14 3.05 14.70 2.55
N SER A 15 3.60 15.66 1.79
CA SER A 15 2.84 16.70 1.09
C SER A 15 2.15 16.19 -0.19
N ALA A 16 2.49 14.96 -0.60
CA ALA A 16 2.03 14.35 -1.84
C ALA A 16 0.91 13.32 -1.65
N SER A 17 0.30 12.97 -2.78
CA SER A 17 -0.61 11.83 -2.93
C SER A 17 0.06 10.53 -2.48
N VAL A 18 -0.74 9.57 -1.98
CA VAL A 18 -0.23 8.24 -1.59
C VAL A 18 0.32 7.48 -2.81
N PHE A 19 -0.29 7.69 -3.96
CA PHE A 19 0.11 7.11 -5.24
C PHE A 19 0.86 8.13 -6.09
N LEU A 20 1.69 7.62 -7.01
CA LEU A 20 2.34 8.42 -8.04
C LEU A 20 1.34 9.01 -9.03
N SER A 21 1.70 10.10 -9.70
CA SER A 21 0.94 10.58 -10.85
C SER A 21 0.92 9.52 -11.97
N GLN A 22 -0.06 9.59 -12.87
CA GLN A 22 -0.13 8.63 -13.99
C GLN A 22 1.14 8.65 -14.87
N GLN A 23 1.76 9.82 -15.02
CA GLN A 23 2.98 9.97 -15.82
C GLN A 23 4.16 9.26 -15.15
N GLU A 24 4.37 9.47 -13.85
CA GLU A 24 5.41 8.79 -13.08
C GLU A 24 5.14 7.27 -13.00
N TRP A 25 3.88 6.89 -12.81
CA TRP A 25 3.46 5.48 -12.75
C TRP A 25 3.78 4.71 -14.04
N LYS A 26 3.62 5.34 -15.20
CA LYS A 26 3.92 4.73 -16.51
C LYS A 26 5.40 4.84 -16.89
N ASN A 27 6.14 5.74 -16.24
CA ASN A 27 7.53 6.03 -16.58
C ASN A 27 8.52 5.18 -15.77
N CYS A 28 8.62 3.89 -16.11
CA CYS A 28 9.64 3.00 -15.53
C CYS A 28 10.90 2.99 -16.41
N SER A 29 11.63 4.10 -16.44
CA SER A 29 12.88 4.29 -17.22
C SER A 29 14.15 4.20 -16.36
N GLY A 30 14.10 3.37 -15.31
CA GLY A 30 15.25 3.09 -14.45
C GLY A 30 16.32 2.21 -15.12
N PRO A 31 17.47 2.01 -14.47
CA PRO A 31 18.57 1.18 -14.98
C PRO A 31 18.24 -0.32 -15.07
N PHE A 32 17.10 -0.76 -14.52
CA PHE A 32 16.66 -2.15 -14.56
C PHE A 32 15.81 -2.44 -15.79
N GLN A 33 16.10 -3.56 -16.44
CA GLN A 33 15.30 -4.03 -17.56
C GLN A 33 13.92 -4.48 -17.06
N LYS A 34 12.89 -4.09 -17.81
CA LYS A 34 11.52 -4.56 -17.58
C LYS A 34 11.48 -6.06 -17.80
N GLU A 35 10.99 -6.80 -16.82
CA GLU A 35 10.75 -8.23 -16.99
C GLU A 35 9.56 -8.43 -17.95
N PRO A 36 9.74 -9.13 -19.08
CA PRO A 36 8.67 -9.30 -20.08
C PRO A 36 7.44 -10.02 -19.52
N SER A 37 7.63 -10.82 -18.47
CA SER A 37 6.57 -11.57 -17.78
C SER A 37 5.71 -10.72 -16.86
N VAL A 38 6.12 -9.48 -16.55
CA VAL A 38 5.42 -8.58 -15.64
C VAL A 38 4.87 -7.40 -16.45
N SER A 39 3.55 -7.32 -16.57
CA SER A 39 2.88 -6.15 -17.12
C SER A 39 1.92 -5.57 -16.09
N ILE A 40 1.83 -4.23 -16.08
CA ILE A 40 0.91 -3.49 -15.23
C ILE A 40 -0.53 -3.98 -15.43
N GLN A 41 -0.92 -4.29 -16.68
CA GLN A 41 -2.24 -4.84 -16.99
C GLN A 41 -2.43 -6.26 -16.46
N ASN A 42 -1.44 -7.15 -16.65
CA ASN A 42 -1.54 -8.55 -16.22
C ASN A 42 -1.54 -8.69 -14.69
N CYS A 43 -0.94 -7.73 -13.98
CA CYS A 43 -0.96 -7.67 -12.53
C CYS A 43 -2.15 -6.84 -11.98
N HIS A 44 -3.05 -6.34 -12.84
CA HIS A 44 -4.18 -5.48 -12.46
C HIS A 44 -3.78 -4.23 -11.67
N PHE A 45 -2.58 -3.71 -11.95
CA PHE A 45 -2.01 -2.52 -11.32
C PHE A 45 -2.15 -1.27 -12.18
N ASP A 46 -2.89 -1.37 -13.29
CA ASP A 46 -3.13 -0.27 -14.23
C ASP A 46 -3.89 0.88 -13.60
N ARG A 47 -4.58 0.66 -12.49
CA ARG A 47 -5.32 1.66 -11.72
C ARG A 47 -4.66 2.06 -10.40
N LEU A 48 -3.37 1.80 -10.20
CA LEU A 48 -2.64 2.20 -8.98
C LEU A 48 -1.87 3.51 -9.14
N TYR A 49 -2.53 4.51 -9.74
CA TYR A 49 -2.00 5.86 -9.89
C TYR A 49 -3.02 6.89 -9.35
N TYR A 50 -2.51 8.03 -8.89
CA TYR A 50 -3.31 9.13 -8.37
C TYR A 50 -4.28 9.65 -9.45
N GLY A 51 -5.57 9.79 -9.13
CA GLY A 51 -6.59 10.22 -10.10
C GLY A 51 -7.40 9.10 -10.75
N SER A 52 -7.03 7.82 -10.58
CA SER A 52 -7.62 6.69 -11.30
C SER A 52 -8.97 6.18 -10.75
N SER A 53 -9.27 6.53 -9.50
CA SER A 53 -10.31 5.94 -8.66
C SER A 53 -10.59 6.85 -7.46
N ALA A 54 -11.69 6.62 -6.75
CA ALA A 54 -12.01 7.39 -5.54
C ALA A 54 -10.93 7.20 -4.45
N CYS A 55 -10.58 5.94 -4.14
CA CYS A 55 -9.51 5.62 -3.19
C CYS A 55 -8.13 6.11 -3.63
N SER A 56 -7.86 6.18 -4.94
CA SER A 56 -6.56 6.65 -5.46
C SER A 56 -6.33 8.15 -5.27
N ASN A 57 -7.39 8.93 -5.06
CA ASN A 57 -7.33 10.39 -4.85
C ASN A 57 -6.95 10.77 -3.42
N THR A 58 -6.69 9.78 -2.57
CA THR A 58 -6.35 10.03 -1.17
C THR A 58 -4.96 10.64 -1.01
N THR A 59 -4.82 11.49 0.00
CA THR A 59 -3.55 12.12 0.38
C THR A 59 -3.14 11.64 1.76
N LEU A 60 -1.84 11.57 2.03
CA LEU A 60 -1.33 11.20 3.35
C LEU A 60 -1.91 12.11 4.44
N THR A 61 -1.94 13.43 4.20
CA THR A 61 -2.55 14.39 5.11
C THR A 61 -4.01 14.08 5.43
N SER A 62 -4.81 13.64 4.45
CA SER A 62 -6.20 13.24 4.70
C SER A 62 -6.33 11.95 5.50
N ILE A 63 -5.44 10.98 5.25
CA ILE A 63 -5.42 9.70 5.96
C ILE A 63 -4.98 9.89 7.42
N LYS A 64 -3.90 10.65 7.65
CA LYS A 64 -3.31 10.86 8.99
C LYS A 64 -4.28 11.51 9.98
N LYS A 65 -5.31 12.23 9.50
CA LYS A 65 -6.36 12.84 10.32
C LYS A 65 -7.42 11.85 10.81
N LYS A 66 -7.50 10.65 10.25
CA LYS A 66 -8.52 9.65 10.59
C LYS A 66 -8.17 8.94 11.89
N GLN A 67 -9.17 8.69 12.73
CA GLN A 67 -8.96 7.92 13.97
C GLN A 67 -8.52 6.49 13.66
N ALA A 68 -9.05 5.88 12.60
CA ALA A 68 -8.65 4.56 12.15
C ALA A 68 -7.14 4.49 11.81
N PHE A 69 -6.56 5.59 11.31
CA PHE A 69 -5.12 5.65 11.04
C PHE A 69 -4.31 5.66 12.34
N GLN A 70 -4.70 6.46 13.33
CA GLN A 70 -4.04 6.49 14.63
C GLN A 70 -4.12 5.13 15.34
N ASN A 71 -5.26 4.43 15.21
CA ASN A 71 -5.43 3.08 15.72
C ASN A 71 -4.51 2.09 14.99
N ALA A 72 -4.38 2.18 13.66
CA ALA A 72 -3.47 1.35 12.89
C ALA A 72 -2.00 1.55 13.31
N ILE A 73 -1.56 2.79 13.49
CA ILE A 73 -0.21 3.09 14.00
C ILE A 73 0.01 2.47 15.37
N SER A 74 -0.93 2.64 16.29
CA SER A 74 -0.82 2.10 17.65
C SER A 74 -0.73 0.56 17.65
N ASN A 75 -1.56 -0.13 16.85
CA ASN A 75 -1.58 -1.59 16.78
C ASN A 75 -0.42 -2.18 15.97
N CYS A 76 0.21 -1.37 15.12
CA CYS A 76 1.39 -1.77 14.35
C CYS A 76 2.69 -1.28 14.99
N THR A 77 2.68 -0.82 16.25
CA THR A 77 3.88 -0.43 17.01
C THR A 77 4.44 -1.64 17.77
N ASN A 78 5.78 -1.74 17.89
CA ASN A 78 6.48 -2.82 18.60
C ASN A 78 6.15 -4.25 18.07
N LEU A 79 6.34 -4.45 16.77
CA LEU A 79 6.13 -5.76 16.12
C LEU A 79 7.26 -6.76 16.39
N SER A 80 8.06 -6.55 17.44
CA SER A 80 9.20 -7.43 17.76
C SER A 80 8.74 -8.86 17.97
N ASN A 81 9.37 -9.79 17.25
CA ASN A 81 9.04 -11.21 17.19
C ASN A 81 7.68 -11.56 16.56
N ALA A 82 7.04 -10.65 15.81
CA ALA A 82 5.91 -10.85 14.88
C ALA A 82 5.09 -12.14 15.05
N PHE A 83 4.58 -12.39 16.27
CA PHE A 83 3.75 -13.54 16.59
C PHE A 83 2.39 -13.37 15.89
N GLU A 84 1.70 -14.49 15.61
CA GLU A 84 0.43 -14.49 14.87
C GLU A 84 -0.60 -13.50 15.44
N ASP A 85 -0.71 -13.39 16.77
CA ASP A 85 -1.64 -12.45 17.42
C ASP A 85 -1.26 -10.98 17.20
N VAL A 86 0.04 -10.66 17.21
CA VAL A 86 0.55 -9.30 16.99
C VAL A 86 0.32 -8.88 15.54
N CYS A 87 0.70 -9.74 14.59
CA CYS A 87 0.41 -9.50 13.19
C CYS A 87 -1.10 -9.48 12.91
N GLY A 88 -1.89 -10.33 13.58
CA GLY A 88 -3.34 -10.34 13.48
C GLY A 88 -3.96 -9.00 13.87
N ASN A 89 -3.54 -8.42 14.99
CA ASN A 89 -4.01 -7.12 15.45
C ASN A 89 -3.60 -5.97 14.53
N CYS A 90 -2.33 -5.92 14.11
CA CYS A 90 -1.86 -4.90 13.16
C CYS A 90 -2.58 -5.00 11.82
N SER A 91 -2.67 -6.21 11.26
CA SER A 91 -3.39 -6.50 10.01
C SER A 91 -4.86 -6.12 10.10
N LYS A 92 -5.55 -6.47 11.19
CA LYS A 92 -6.93 -6.06 11.43
C LYS A 92 -7.08 -4.55 11.46
N ALA A 93 -6.22 -3.84 12.17
CA ALA A 93 -6.30 -2.38 12.26
C ALA A 93 -6.04 -1.69 10.89
N VAL A 94 -5.17 -2.26 10.04
CA VAL A 94 -4.97 -1.78 8.66
C VAL A 94 -6.20 -2.06 7.78
N LEU A 95 -6.89 -3.19 7.97
CA LEU A 95 -8.16 -3.49 7.30
C LEU A 95 -9.28 -2.54 7.75
N ASP A 96 -9.34 -2.23 9.05
CA ASP A 96 -10.30 -1.25 9.58
C ASP A 96 -10.03 0.15 8.99
N LEU A 97 -8.76 0.54 8.80
CA LEU A 97 -8.41 1.78 8.09
C LEU A 97 -8.84 1.74 6.61
N ARG A 98 -8.68 0.61 5.92
CA ARG A 98 -9.21 0.45 4.55
C ARG A 98 -10.72 0.66 4.53
N ASP A 99 -11.45 0.08 5.48
CA ASP A 99 -12.91 0.16 5.53
C ASP A 99 -13.39 1.59 5.81
N ASP A 100 -12.70 2.31 6.71
CA ASP A 100 -12.92 3.74 6.96
C ASP A 100 -12.64 4.61 5.72
N LEU A 101 -11.68 4.22 4.87
CA LEU A 101 -11.45 4.89 3.59
C LEU A 101 -12.56 4.60 2.57
N LEU A 102 -13.01 3.34 2.48
CA LEU A 102 -14.10 2.97 1.57
C LEU A 102 -15.39 3.71 1.92
N GLU A 103 -15.73 3.79 3.20
CA GLU A 103 -16.88 4.54 3.69
C GLU A 103 -16.74 6.05 3.39
N ALA A 104 -15.58 6.64 3.71
CA ALA A 104 -15.35 8.07 3.50
C ALA A 104 -15.37 8.50 2.02
N TYR A 105 -15.12 7.57 1.10
CA TYR A 105 -15.19 7.80 -0.34
C TYR A 105 -16.49 7.28 -0.97
N GLU A 106 -17.47 6.89 -0.16
CA GLU A 106 -18.78 6.38 -0.59
C GLU A 106 -18.67 5.24 -1.61
N VAL A 107 -17.62 4.41 -1.48
CA VAL A 107 -17.39 3.28 -2.37
C VAL A 107 -18.43 2.21 -2.04
N LYS A 108 -19.23 1.83 -3.04
CA LYS A 108 -20.23 0.77 -2.91
C LYS A 108 -19.58 -0.56 -2.50
N ASP A 109 -20.23 -1.23 -1.54
CA ASP A 109 -19.85 -2.58 -1.11
C ASP A 109 -19.68 -3.54 -2.29
N GLY A 110 -18.60 -4.33 -2.24
CA GLY A 110 -18.29 -5.33 -3.27
C GLY A 110 -17.47 -4.84 -4.46
N ASN A 111 -17.07 -3.56 -4.51
CA ASN A 111 -16.11 -3.07 -5.51
C ASN A 111 -14.69 -3.52 -5.17
N ALA A 112 -14.33 -4.75 -5.55
CA ALA A 112 -13.03 -5.36 -5.24
C ALA A 112 -11.82 -4.52 -5.70
N THR A 113 -11.96 -3.77 -6.81
CA THR A 113 -10.90 -2.88 -7.30
C THR A 113 -10.66 -1.73 -6.33
N GLU A 114 -11.71 -1.00 -5.94
CA GLU A 114 -11.57 0.09 -4.96
C GLU A 114 -11.15 -0.43 -3.59
N THR A 115 -11.66 -1.59 -3.16
CA THR A 115 -11.21 -2.28 -1.93
C THR A 115 -9.70 -2.53 -1.95
N GLY A 116 -9.16 -2.98 -3.08
CA GLY A 116 -7.72 -3.15 -3.26
C GLY A 116 -6.95 -1.84 -3.21
N ILE A 117 -7.43 -0.80 -3.92
CA ILE A 117 -6.77 0.51 -3.97
C ILE A 117 -6.76 1.17 -2.58
N CYS A 118 -7.88 1.22 -1.88
CA CYS A 118 -7.96 1.73 -0.50
C CYS A 118 -7.07 0.93 0.46
N GLY A 119 -7.01 -0.41 0.29
CA GLY A 119 -6.15 -1.27 1.09
C GLY A 119 -4.67 -0.94 0.89
N MET A 120 -4.25 -0.75 -0.36
CA MET A 120 -2.88 -0.33 -0.66
C MET A 120 -2.58 1.07 -0.11
N ALA A 121 -3.54 1.99 -0.18
CA ALA A 121 -3.37 3.32 0.38
C ALA A 121 -3.16 3.28 1.91
N ALA A 122 -3.94 2.44 2.61
CA ALA A 122 -3.79 2.20 4.04
C ALA A 122 -2.41 1.63 4.38
N VAL A 123 -1.98 0.58 3.66
CA VAL A 123 -0.67 -0.06 3.89
C VAL A 123 0.48 0.92 3.69
N ILE A 124 0.46 1.70 2.61
CA ILE A 124 1.51 2.68 2.28
C ILE A 124 1.57 3.78 3.33
N SER A 125 0.40 4.28 3.78
CA SER A 125 0.33 5.38 4.75
C SER A 125 0.87 4.97 6.12
N VAL A 126 0.53 3.78 6.58
CA VAL A 126 1.04 3.25 7.86
C VAL A 126 2.53 2.95 7.77
N LEU A 127 3.00 2.40 6.63
CA LEU A 127 4.42 2.17 6.41
C LEU A 127 5.22 3.48 6.42
N GLU A 128 4.74 4.50 5.69
CA GLU A 128 5.39 5.81 5.62
C GLU A 128 5.55 6.45 7.01
N GLU A 129 4.51 6.42 7.84
CA GLU A 129 4.59 6.95 9.20
C GLU A 129 5.56 6.15 10.07
N LYS A 130 5.54 4.82 9.96
CA LYS A 130 6.48 3.94 10.69
C LYS A 130 7.93 4.14 10.26
N MET A 131 8.16 4.55 9.02
CA MET A 131 9.48 4.96 8.54
C MET A 131 9.96 6.24 9.24
N ASN A 132 9.06 7.05 9.83
CA ASN A 132 9.36 8.25 10.63
C ASN A 132 10.42 9.17 9.99
N ASN A 133 10.21 9.53 8.73
CA ASN A 133 11.15 10.31 7.90
C ASN A 133 12.53 9.68 7.67
N THR A 134 12.72 8.42 8.04
CA THR A 134 13.88 7.60 7.65
C THR A 134 13.56 6.82 6.39
N PHE A 135 14.57 6.23 5.74
CA PHE A 135 14.38 5.27 4.65
C PHE A 135 14.45 3.82 5.15
N SER A 136 14.36 3.60 6.47
CA SER A 136 14.41 2.29 7.08
C SER A 136 13.04 1.62 6.99
N ILE A 137 12.95 0.58 6.17
CA ILE A 137 11.72 -0.17 5.98
C ILE A 137 11.48 -1.04 7.21
N ASP A 138 10.30 -0.91 7.82
CA ASP A 138 9.85 -1.80 8.88
C ASP A 138 9.49 -3.18 8.27
N ASN A 139 10.44 -4.13 8.38
CA ASN A 139 10.29 -5.46 7.80
C ASN A 139 9.26 -6.31 8.54
N ASP A 140 9.09 -6.12 9.85
CA ASP A 140 8.11 -6.85 10.65
C ASP A 140 6.69 -6.42 10.26
N TYR A 141 6.49 -5.12 10.04
CA TYR A 141 5.24 -4.61 9.48
C TYR A 141 4.97 -5.18 8.10
N MET A 142 5.96 -5.15 7.20
CA MET A 142 5.79 -5.68 5.86
C MET A 142 5.54 -7.19 5.85
N PHE A 143 6.10 -7.93 6.82
CA PHE A 143 5.79 -9.33 7.04
C PHE A 143 4.34 -9.52 7.47
N CYS A 144 3.86 -8.78 8.48
CA CYS A 144 2.45 -8.84 8.88
C CYS A 144 1.49 -8.48 7.74
N MET A 145 1.83 -7.48 6.92
CA MET A 145 1.00 -7.11 5.76
C MET A 145 1.00 -8.20 4.68
N SER A 146 2.06 -8.98 4.52
CA SER A 146 2.03 -10.12 3.58
C SER A 146 1.06 -11.23 4.01
N LEU A 147 0.69 -11.27 5.29
CA LEU A 147 -0.34 -12.18 5.79
C LEU A 147 -1.75 -11.70 5.44
N LEU A 148 -1.97 -10.43 5.08
CA LEU A 148 -3.28 -9.94 4.64
C LEU A 148 -3.79 -10.63 3.37
N ASP A 149 -2.86 -11.06 2.50
CA ASP A 149 -3.16 -11.90 1.34
C ASP A 149 -3.76 -13.26 1.76
N THR A 150 -3.44 -13.72 2.98
CA THR A 150 -3.97 -14.94 3.58
C THR A 150 -5.34 -14.71 4.25
N PHE A 151 -5.59 -13.50 4.78
CA PHE A 151 -6.77 -13.21 5.62
C PHE A 151 -7.91 -12.43 4.97
N GLY A 152 -7.74 -11.82 3.79
CA GLY A 152 -8.85 -11.06 3.20
C GLY A 152 -8.61 -10.39 1.85
N MET A 153 -7.39 -10.33 1.34
CA MET A 153 -7.13 -9.90 -0.05
C MET A 153 -7.17 -11.11 -0.98
N LYS A 154 -8.33 -11.79 -1.08
CA LYS A 154 -8.58 -12.71 -2.20
C LYS A 154 -8.88 -11.87 -3.45
N THR A 155 -7.88 -11.12 -3.92
CA THR A 155 -7.81 -10.81 -5.33
C THR A 155 -7.50 -12.15 -6.02
N THR A 156 -8.34 -12.47 -7.00
CA THR A 156 -8.20 -13.62 -7.87
C THR A 156 -6.74 -13.82 -8.30
N SER A 157 -6.13 -14.92 -7.85
CA SER A 157 -4.87 -15.51 -8.37
C SER A 157 -3.90 -14.51 -9.03
N MET A 158 -3.18 -13.73 -8.23
CA MET A 158 -2.03 -12.98 -8.74
C MET A 158 -0.96 -13.97 -9.23
N PRO A 159 -0.48 -13.87 -10.48
CA PRO A 159 0.64 -14.68 -10.96
C PRO A 159 1.85 -14.50 -10.03
N HIS A 160 2.62 -15.55 -9.75
CA HIS A 160 3.84 -15.47 -8.92
C HIS A 160 4.81 -14.37 -9.41
N ALA A 161 4.79 -14.05 -10.71
CA ALA A 161 5.56 -12.97 -11.33
C ALA A 161 5.12 -11.55 -10.89
N CYS A 162 3.90 -11.38 -10.39
CA CYS A 162 3.36 -10.11 -9.91
C CYS A 162 3.63 -9.84 -8.42
N SER A 163 4.42 -10.69 -7.74
CA SER A 163 4.65 -10.52 -6.30
C SER A 163 5.26 -9.15 -5.96
N ILE A 164 4.92 -8.66 -4.76
CA ILE A 164 5.22 -7.32 -4.24
C ILE A 164 6.72 -6.96 -4.31
N ASN A 165 7.61 -7.96 -4.30
CA ASN A 165 9.06 -7.77 -4.39
C ASN A 165 9.55 -7.44 -5.81
N PHE A 166 8.90 -7.91 -6.88
CA PHE A 166 9.37 -7.70 -8.27
C PHE A 166 9.16 -6.28 -8.78
N LEU A 167 8.05 -5.63 -8.42
CA LEU A 167 7.81 -4.21 -8.78
C LEU A 167 8.76 -3.22 -8.11
N PHE A 168 9.42 -3.62 -7.02
CA PHE A 168 10.38 -2.77 -6.32
C PHE A 168 11.64 -2.52 -7.14
N ALA A 169 12.09 -3.50 -7.93
CA ALA A 169 13.29 -3.41 -8.77
C ALA A 169 13.08 -2.57 -10.04
N GLN A 170 11.85 -2.47 -10.55
CA GLN A 170 11.60 -1.86 -11.87
C GLN A 170 11.34 -0.35 -11.84
N VAL A 171 11.00 0.23 -10.68
CA VAL A 171 10.56 1.63 -10.59
C VAL A 171 11.53 2.50 -9.77
N PHE A 172 12.34 1.93 -8.87
CA PHE A 172 13.03 2.74 -7.85
C PHE A 172 14.47 2.35 -7.50
N LEU A 173 15.07 1.39 -8.20
CA LEU A 173 16.52 1.24 -8.31
C LEU A 173 16.91 1.58 -9.74
#